data_AF-A0A4R9WVE0-F1
#
_entry.id   AF-A0A4R9WVE0-F1
#
_cell.length_a   1.000
_cell.length_b   1.000
_cell.length_c   1.000
_cell.angle_alpha   90.00
_cell.angle_beta   90.00
_cell.angle_gamma   90.00
#
_symmetry.space_group_name_H-M   'P 1'
#
loop_
_entity.id
_entity.type
_entity.pdbx_description
1 polymer ?
#
loop_
_entity_poly.entity_id
_entity_poly.type
_entity_poly.pdbx_seq_one_letter_code
_entity_poly.pdbx_strand_id
1 'polypeptide(L)'
;TVEGYHAMKSHVLVRFGRWQEIIDEPRVAEPGLYVLTAAMQHYARGVAHATLRRFAEAERERELFHQHLEGIAPERRFLSNATRASLAVGAALLDGGLAYHPGRHEEAYGHLRD
;
A
#
# COMPACT_ATOMS: atom_id res chain seq x y z
N THR A 1 4.59 6.15 -17.62
CA THR A 1 3.82 4.98 -18.11
C THR A 1 2.37 5.11 -17.70
N VAL A 2 1.43 4.56 -18.48
CA VAL A 2 -0.03 4.65 -18.21
C VAL A 2 -0.45 3.83 -16.97
N GLU A 3 0.37 2.85 -16.54
CA GLU A 3 0.07 1.98 -15.38
C GLU A 3 -0.31 2.74 -14.11
N GLY A 4 0.23 3.94 -13.90
CA GLY A 4 0.03 4.64 -12.64
C GLY A 4 -1.40 5.11 -12.47
N TYR A 5 -2.13 5.32 -13.58
CA TYR A 5 -3.57 5.54 -13.55
C TYR A 5 -4.34 4.28 -13.11
N HIS A 6 -3.82 3.09 -13.41
CA HIS A 6 -4.42 1.84 -12.94
C HIS A 6 -4.28 1.71 -11.41
N ALA A 7 -3.14 2.14 -10.85
CA ALA A 7 -2.91 2.20 -9.41
C ALA A 7 -3.86 3.17 -8.67
N MET A 8 -4.42 4.17 -9.37
CA MET A 8 -5.38 5.11 -8.77
C MET A 8 -6.68 4.44 -8.37
N LYS A 9 -7.06 3.30 -8.99
CA LYS A 9 -8.23 2.52 -8.54
C LYS A 9 -8.09 2.14 -7.07
N SER A 10 -6.96 1.56 -6.68
CA SER A 10 -6.67 1.18 -5.29
C SER A 10 -6.74 2.39 -4.35
N HIS A 11 -6.19 3.53 -4.76
CA HIS A 11 -6.24 4.76 -3.96
C HIS A 11 -7.68 5.26 -3.74
N VAL A 12 -8.50 5.27 -4.80
CA VAL A 12 -9.92 5.66 -4.72
C VAL A 12 -10.68 4.74 -3.78
N LEU A 13 -10.53 3.42 -3.91
CA LEU A 13 -11.21 2.47 -3.03
C LEU A 13 -10.85 2.69 -1.56
N VAL A 14 -9.58 2.95 -1.25
CA VAL A 14 -9.14 3.27 0.12
C VAL A 14 -9.80 4.55 0.60
N ARG A 15 -9.80 5.60 -0.22
CA ARG A 15 -10.36 6.92 0.15
C ARG A 15 -11.84 6.87 0.50
N PHE A 16 -12.60 5.97 -0.13
CA PHE A 16 -14.04 5.79 0.07
C PHE A 16 -14.41 4.61 0.97
N GLY A 17 -13.44 3.97 1.61
CA GLY A 17 -13.68 2.91 2.58
C GLY A 17 -14.29 1.63 2.01
N ARG A 18 -13.97 1.29 0.76
CA ARG A 18 -14.48 0.12 0.04
C ARG A 18 -13.68 -1.15 0.40
N TRP A 19 -13.61 -1.49 1.69
CA TRP A 19 -12.65 -2.47 2.23
C TRP A 19 -12.81 -3.87 1.66
N GLN A 20 -14.03 -4.40 1.62
CA GLN A 20 -14.25 -5.75 1.09
C GLN A 20 -14.01 -5.80 -0.42
N GLU A 21 -14.38 -4.74 -1.16
CA GLU A 21 -14.10 -4.63 -2.59
C GLU A 21 -12.59 -4.64 -2.89
N ILE A 22 -11.76 -3.97 -2.07
CA ILE A 22 -10.30 -4.05 -2.18
C ILE A 22 -9.78 -5.49 -2.02
N ILE A 23 -10.37 -6.24 -1.09
CA ILE A 23 -9.95 -7.62 -0.79
C ILE A 23 -10.37 -8.57 -1.91
N ASP A 24 -11.50 -8.31 -2.55
CA ASP A 24 -12.03 -9.13 -3.64
C ASP A 24 -11.45 -8.75 -5.01
N GLU A 25 -10.85 -7.57 -5.13
CA GLU A 25 -10.24 -7.05 -6.37
C GLU A 25 -9.13 -7.98 -6.89
N PRO A 26 -9.17 -8.45 -8.15
CA PRO A 26 -8.11 -9.30 -8.69
C PRO A 26 -6.76 -8.58 -8.69
N ARG A 27 -5.70 -9.32 -8.35
CA ARG A 27 -4.33 -8.80 -8.49
C ARG A 27 -3.93 -8.69 -9.95
N VAL A 28 -3.05 -7.73 -10.24
CA VAL A 28 -2.43 -7.64 -11.57
C VAL A 28 -1.65 -8.92 -11.89
N ALA A 29 -1.80 -9.42 -13.11
CA ALA A 29 -1.16 -10.67 -13.53
C ALA A 29 0.36 -10.53 -13.69
N GLU A 30 0.84 -9.34 -14.04
CA GLU A 30 2.25 -9.05 -14.31
C GLU A 30 2.78 -7.95 -13.38
N PRO A 31 3.06 -8.25 -12.10
CA PRO A 31 3.43 -7.24 -11.10
C PRO A 31 4.76 -6.53 -11.42
N GLY A 32 5.67 -7.17 -12.17
CA GLY A 32 6.91 -6.54 -12.65
C GLY A 32 6.70 -5.54 -13.79
N LEU A 33 5.61 -5.68 -14.55
CA LEU A 33 5.21 -4.71 -15.57
C LEU A 33 4.42 -3.57 -14.93
N TYR A 34 3.46 -3.92 -14.05
CA TYR A 34 2.50 -3.05 -13.34
C TYR A 34 3.00 -2.63 -11.95
N VAL A 35 4.25 -2.16 -11.87
CA VAL A 35 5.01 -2.01 -10.63
C VAL A 35 4.28 -1.15 -9.60
N LEU A 36 3.81 0.04 -9.98
CA LEU A 36 3.09 0.91 -9.06
C LEU A 36 1.71 0.34 -8.68
N THR A 37 1.02 -0.34 -9.60
CA THR A 37 -0.30 -0.91 -9.30
C THR A 37 -0.17 -2.04 -8.30
N ALA A 38 0.79 -2.96 -8.48
CA ALA A 38 1.04 -4.05 -7.54
C ALA A 38 1.34 -3.52 -6.13
N ALA A 39 2.22 -2.51 -6.01
CA ALA A 39 2.49 -1.85 -4.73
C ALA A 39 1.21 -1.28 -4.10
N MET A 40 0.43 -0.52 -4.87
CA MET A 40 -0.81 0.08 -4.37
C MET A 40 -1.90 -0.94 -4.03
N GLN A 41 -1.93 -2.10 -4.69
CA GLN A 41 -2.83 -3.22 -4.33
C GLN A 41 -2.45 -3.83 -2.98
N HIS A 42 -1.16 -4.04 -2.71
CA HIS A 42 -0.70 -4.49 -1.39
C HIS A 42 -1.03 -3.49 -0.30
N TYR A 43 -0.67 -2.21 -0.51
CA TYR A 43 -1.00 -1.12 0.41
C TYR A 43 -2.49 -1.08 0.75
N ALA A 44 -3.36 -1.07 -0.28
CA ALA A 44 -4.80 -0.99 -0.09
C ALA A 44 -5.34 -2.19 0.70
N ARG A 45 -4.89 -3.40 0.37
CA ARG A 45 -5.29 -4.63 1.08
C ARG A 45 -4.82 -4.62 2.52
N GLY A 46 -3.60 -4.18 2.80
CA GLY A 46 -3.08 -4.02 4.16
C GLY A 46 -3.97 -3.09 5.01
N VAL A 47 -4.31 -1.92 4.47
CA VAL A 47 -5.24 -0.96 5.12
C VAL A 47 -6.62 -1.59 5.35
N ALA A 48 -7.18 -2.25 4.33
CA ALA A 48 -8.50 -2.88 4.41
C ALA A 48 -8.54 -3.99 5.47
N HIS A 49 -7.54 -4.87 5.48
CA HIS A 49 -7.43 -5.94 6.46
C HIS A 49 -7.25 -5.39 7.88
N ALA A 50 -6.39 -4.40 8.08
CA ALA A 50 -6.19 -3.79 9.39
C ALA A 50 -7.48 -3.12 9.91
N THR A 51 -8.20 -2.41 9.03
CA THR A 51 -9.48 -1.77 9.36
C THR A 51 -10.54 -2.80 9.77
N LEU A 52 -10.58 -3.95 9.09
CA LEU A 52 -11.47 -5.07 9.40
C LEU A 52 -10.96 -5.97 10.54
N ARG A 53 -9.89 -5.55 11.25
CA ARG A 53 -9.23 -6.30 12.34
C ARG A 53 -8.72 -7.69 11.95
N ARG A 54 -8.39 -7.88 10.68
CA ARG A 54 -7.76 -9.08 10.10
C ARG A 54 -6.24 -8.90 10.12
N PHE A 55 -5.65 -8.88 11.32
CA PHE A 55 -4.27 -8.41 11.51
C PHE A 55 -3.21 -9.30 10.85
N ALA A 56 -3.41 -10.61 10.84
CA ALA A 56 -2.47 -11.54 10.20
C ALA A 56 -2.42 -11.32 8.67
N GLU A 57 -3.57 -11.10 8.03
CA GLU A 57 -3.65 -10.74 6.62
C GLU A 57 -3.01 -9.37 6.36
N ALA A 58 -3.26 -8.40 7.24
CA ALA A 58 -2.70 -7.06 7.11
C ALA A 58 -1.16 -7.10 7.13
N GLU A 59 -0.57 -7.84 8.07
CA GLU A 59 0.89 -7.98 8.16
C GLU A 59 1.47 -8.66 6.91
N ARG A 60 0.82 -9.70 6.40
CA ARG A 60 1.26 -10.34 5.14
C ARG A 60 1.27 -9.36 3.97
N GLU A 61 0.25 -8.52 3.84
CA GLU A 61 0.20 -7.51 2.78
C GLU A 61 1.24 -6.41 2.98
N ARG A 62 1.55 -6.05 4.23
CA ARG A 62 2.65 -5.13 4.58
C ARG A 62 4.00 -5.70 4.17
N GLU A 63 4.30 -6.95 4.51
CA GLU A 63 5.55 -7.61 4.13
C GLU A 63 5.71 -7.64 2.60
N LEU A 64 4.66 -8.03 1.88
CA LEU A 64 4.65 -8.06 0.41
C LEU A 64 4.81 -6.65 -0.19
N PHE A 65 4.21 -5.63 0.42
CA PHE A 65 4.38 -4.24 0.00
C PHE A 65 5.85 -3.81 0.08
N HIS A 66 6.50 -4.05 1.21
CA HIS A 66 7.91 -3.68 1.43
C HIS A 66 8.85 -4.44 0.49
N GLN A 67 8.65 -5.76 0.33
CA GLN A 67 9.40 -6.58 -0.63
C GLN A 67 9.28 -6.05 -2.06
N HIS A 68 8.07 -5.67 -2.47
CA HIS A 68 7.84 -5.13 -3.80
C HIS A 68 8.48 -3.74 -3.97
N LEU A 69 8.45 -2.89 -2.94
CA LEU A 69 9.08 -1.57 -2.93
C LEU A 69 10.60 -1.66 -3.11
N GLU A 70 11.24 -2.63 -2.46
CA GLU A 70 12.67 -2.94 -2.62
C GLU A 70 13.03 -3.36 -4.06
N GLY A 71 12.10 -3.99 -4.79
CA GLY A 71 12.31 -4.38 -6.20
C GLY A 71 12.21 -3.25 -7.23
N ILE A 72 11.71 -2.06 -6.85
CA ILE A 72 11.46 -0.97 -7.81
C ILE A 72 12.77 -0.27 -8.20
N ALA A 73 13.08 -0.14 -9.50
CA ALA A 73 14.27 0.58 -9.93
C ALA A 73 14.30 2.06 -9.44
N PRO A 74 15.45 2.59 -8.96
CA PRO A 74 15.59 3.98 -8.49
C PRO A 74 15.16 5.04 -9.50
N GLU A 75 15.29 4.75 -10.79
CA GLU A 75 14.97 5.65 -11.91
C GLU A 75 13.47 5.65 -12.24
N ARG A 76 12.69 4.72 -11.68
CA ARG A 76 11.24 4.65 -11.93
C ARG A 76 10.57 5.94 -11.45
N ARG A 77 9.76 6.52 -12.32
CA ARG A 77 8.97 7.72 -12.04
C ARG A 77 7.49 7.44 -12.24
N PHE A 78 6.67 8.02 -11.36
CA PHE A 78 5.24 8.20 -11.59
C PHE A 78 4.98 9.69 -11.75
N LEU A 79 4.52 10.08 -12.93
CA LEU A 79 4.55 11.48 -13.37
C LEU A 79 5.96 12.06 -13.19
N SER A 80 6.12 13.18 -12.49
CA SER A 80 7.41 13.80 -12.19
C SER A 80 8.10 13.25 -10.93
N ASN A 81 7.45 12.37 -10.16
CA ASN A 81 7.93 11.96 -8.83
C ASN A 81 8.66 10.62 -8.87
N ALA A 82 9.67 10.47 -8.00
CA ALA A 82 10.32 9.19 -7.75
C ALA A 82 9.31 8.21 -7.14
N THR A 83 9.06 7.08 -7.83
CA THR A 83 8.03 6.12 -7.41
C THR A 83 8.29 5.57 -6.01
N ARG A 84 9.55 5.24 -5.70
CA ARG A 84 9.96 4.79 -4.35
C ARG A 84 9.68 5.84 -3.28
N ALA A 85 9.97 7.12 -3.53
CA ALA A 85 9.72 8.18 -2.56
C ALA A 85 8.22 8.37 -2.29
N SER A 86 7.39 8.33 -3.33
CA SER A 86 5.93 8.39 -3.15
C SER A 86 5.38 7.19 -2.39
N LEU A 87 5.89 5.99 -2.67
CA LEU A 87 5.47 4.77 -1.97
C LEU A 87 6.01 4.69 -0.53
N ALA A 88 7.13 5.32 -0.20
CA ALA A 88 7.64 5.40 1.17
C ALA A 88 6.65 6.10 2.11
N VAL A 89 5.96 7.15 1.63
CA VAL A 89 4.87 7.78 2.38
C VAL A 89 3.72 6.79 2.64
N GLY A 90 3.38 6.00 1.62
CA GLY A 90 2.39 4.91 1.76
C GLY A 90 2.84 3.83 2.76
N ALA A 91 4.14 3.52 2.80
CA ALA A 91 4.73 2.57 3.74
C ALA A 91 4.55 3.05 5.19
N ALA A 92 4.93 4.29 5.47
CA ALA A 92 4.76 4.92 6.78
C ALA A 92 3.30 4.94 7.23
N LEU A 93 2.37 5.28 6.32
CA LEU A 93 0.93 5.27 6.59
C LEU A 93 0.41 3.85 6.89
N LEU A 94 0.87 2.85 6.16
CA LEU A 94 0.48 1.45 6.37
C LEU A 94 0.98 0.95 7.72
N ASP A 95 2.27 1.12 8.00
CA ASP A 95 2.91 0.71 9.24
C ASP A 95 2.23 1.37 10.45
N GLY A 96 1.99 2.69 10.36
CA GLY A 96 1.24 3.44 11.36
C GLY A 96 -0.18 2.93 11.55
N GLY A 97 -0.91 2.66 10.46
CA GLY A 97 -2.27 2.12 10.51
C GLY A 97 -2.34 0.74 11.17
N LEU A 98 -1.38 -0.15 10.87
CA LEU A 98 -1.30 -1.49 11.46
C LEU A 98 -0.96 -1.47 12.95
N ALA A 99 -0.19 -0.48 13.41
CA ALA A 99 0.02 -0.24 14.84
C ALA A 99 -1.21 0.41 15.51
N TYR A 100 -1.90 1.31 14.80
CA TYR A 100 -3.04 2.05 15.33
C TYR A 100 -4.23 1.15 15.65
N HIS A 101 -4.64 0.28 14.74
CA HIS A 101 -5.84 -0.56 14.92
C HIS A 101 -5.85 -1.50 16.14
N PRO A 102 -4.72 -2.12 16.56
CA PRO A 102 -4.63 -2.86 17.82
C PRO A 102 -4.42 -1.97 19.06
N GLY A 103 -4.41 -0.63 18.93
CA GLY A 103 -4.31 0.32 20.04
C GLY A 103 -2.89 0.76 20.39
N ARG A 104 -1.88 0.43 19.58
CA ARG A 104 -0.47 0.82 19.79
C ARG A 104 -0.22 2.23 19.25
N HIS A 105 -0.88 3.23 19.83
CA HIS A 105 -0.93 4.59 19.25
C HIS A 105 0.42 5.31 19.24
N GLU A 106 1.27 5.14 20.26
CA GLU A 106 2.61 5.76 20.27
C GLU A 106 3.49 5.26 19.12
N GLU A 107 3.50 3.94 18.91
CA GLU A 107 4.18 3.31 17.77
C GLU A 107 3.59 3.81 16.45
N ALA A 108 2.26 3.86 16.33
CA ALA A 108 1.56 4.32 15.14
C ALA A 108 1.96 5.75 14.74
N TYR A 109 1.98 6.68 15.69
CA TYR A 109 2.38 8.06 15.42
C TYR A 109 3.88 8.21 15.24
N GLY A 110 4.70 7.31 15.81
CA GLY A 110 6.13 7.22 15.55
C GLY A 110 6.42 7.06 14.06
N HIS A 111 5.69 6.18 13.37
CA HIS A 111 5.86 5.95 11.93
C HIS A 111 5.54 7.17 11.05
N LEU A 112 4.83 8.20 11.54
CA LEU A 112 4.39 9.35 10.75
C LEU A 112 5.25 10.61 10.93
N ARG A 113 6.32 10.53 11.72
CA ARG A 113 7.18 11.68 12.07
C ARG A 113 8.40 11.84 11.16
N ASP A 114 8.70 10.83 10.35
CA ASP A 114 9.82 10.78 9.41
C ASP A 114 9.36 11.00 7.96
#